data_AF-A0AAW2S3V1-F1
#
_entry.id   AF-A0AAW2S3V1-F1
#
_cell.length_a   1.000
_cell.length_b   1.000
_cell.length_c   1.000
_cell.angle_alpha   90.00
_cell.angle_beta   90.00
_cell.angle_gamma   90.00
#
_symmetry.space_group_name_H-M   'P 1'
#
loop_
_entity.id
_entity.type
_entity.pdbx_description
1 polymer ?
#
loop_
_entity_poly.entity_id
_entity_poly.type
_entity_poly.pdbx_seq_one_letter_code
_entity_poly.pdbx_strand_id
1 'polypeptide(L)'
;MSRNAFGNYYFVEYSYSNGEEFLSPYRGVRYHLKEEWDSGQNAPQNHEEFFNMKHASARNVIERMFGLLKARWAILRSPAFYSIKIQNRIIMACCLLDNYIRQEMADDPIEQVLTDEGSGVEDSDDYLGTIDSNPIWNT
;
A
#
# COMPACT_ATOMS: atom_id res chain seq x y z
N MET A 1 -23.34 -6.59 4.87
CA MET A 1 -22.42 -5.68 4.17
C MET A 1 -23.25 -4.57 3.54
N SER A 2 -23.49 -3.49 4.29
CA SER A 2 -24.17 -2.31 3.77
C SER A 2 -23.19 -1.49 2.93
N ARG A 3 -23.64 -1.04 1.77
CA ARG A 3 -22.86 -0.28 0.80
C ARG A 3 -22.97 1.21 1.15
N ASN A 4 -21.91 2.01 0.97
CA ASN A 4 -22.14 3.45 0.79
C ASN A 4 -23.03 3.67 -0.46
N ALA A 5 -23.57 4.86 -0.66
CA ALA A 5 -24.51 5.14 -1.76
C ALA A 5 -24.00 4.74 -3.16
N PHE A 6 -22.70 4.48 -3.31
CA PHE A 6 -22.02 4.07 -4.54
C PHE A 6 -21.46 2.64 -4.53
N GLY A 7 -21.53 1.89 -3.42
CA GLY A 7 -20.97 0.53 -3.31
C GLY A 7 -19.45 0.44 -3.15
N ASN A 8 -18.78 1.53 -2.81
CA ASN A 8 -17.32 1.60 -2.67
C ASN A 8 -16.88 1.32 -1.23
N TYR A 9 -15.64 0.85 -1.07
CA TYR A 9 -14.98 0.67 0.23
C TYR A 9 -13.65 1.43 0.26
N TYR A 10 -13.26 1.91 1.43
CA TYR A 10 -11.95 2.48 1.69
C TYR A 10 -10.96 1.34 2.00
N PHE A 11 -9.83 1.34 1.31
CA PHE A 11 -8.72 0.44 1.60
C PHE A 11 -7.95 0.93 2.82
N VAL A 12 -7.70 0.07 3.80
CA VAL A 12 -7.17 0.51 5.10
C VAL A 12 -6.07 -0.41 5.62
N GLU A 13 -5.20 0.17 6.44
CA GLU A 13 -4.17 -0.56 7.16
C GLU A 13 -4.74 -1.45 8.27
N TYR A 14 -3.93 -2.42 8.69
CA TYR A 14 -4.27 -3.44 9.67
C TYR A 14 -4.70 -2.89 11.05
N SER A 15 -4.27 -1.68 11.39
CA SER A 15 -4.61 -0.98 12.64
C SER A 15 -6.08 -0.57 12.74
N TYR A 16 -6.80 -0.55 11.62
CA TYR A 16 -8.21 -0.19 11.57
C TYR A 16 -9.10 -1.42 11.70
N SER A 17 -10.26 -1.23 12.31
CA SER A 17 -11.29 -2.28 12.41
C SER A 17 -12.02 -2.41 11.07
N ASN A 18 -12.23 -3.64 10.60
CA ASN A 18 -13.19 -3.90 9.53
C ASN A 18 -14.55 -3.33 9.94
N GLY A 19 -15.11 -2.47 9.09
CA GLY A 19 -16.39 -1.79 9.30
C GLY A 19 -17.14 -1.69 7.98
N GLU A 20 -18.37 -1.17 8.00
CA GLU A 20 -19.23 -1.16 6.80
C GLU A 20 -18.63 -0.45 5.59
N GLU A 21 -17.60 0.39 5.78
CA GLU A 21 -16.94 1.15 4.71
C GLU A 21 -15.44 0.86 4.58
N PHE A 22 -14.87 -0.03 5.39
CA PHE A 22 -13.42 -0.22 5.49
C PHE A 22 -13.02 -1.66 5.16
N LEU A 23 -12.04 -1.80 4.28
CA LEU A 23 -11.38 -3.06 3.94
C LEU A 23 -10.02 -3.11 4.63
N SER A 24 -9.98 -3.76 5.79
CA SER A 24 -8.76 -4.17 6.47
C SER A 24 -8.52 -5.68 6.28
N PRO A 25 -7.27 -6.16 6.39
CA PRO A 25 -6.94 -7.58 6.33
C PRO A 25 -7.70 -8.42 7.37
N TYR A 26 -7.95 -9.69 7.06
CA TYR A 26 -8.40 -10.67 8.04
C TYR A 26 -7.31 -10.88 9.10
N ARG A 27 -7.71 -10.81 10.38
CA ARG A 27 -6.81 -11.00 11.52
C ARG A 27 -6.58 -12.48 11.81
N GLY A 28 -5.40 -12.84 12.33
CA GLY A 28 -5.03 -14.25 12.57
C GLY A 28 -4.74 -15.05 11.30
N VAL A 29 -4.74 -14.40 10.14
CA VAL A 29 -4.58 -15.03 8.83
C VAL A 29 -3.31 -14.53 8.16
N ARG A 30 -2.60 -15.44 7.49
CA ARG A 30 -1.33 -15.16 6.79
C ARG A 30 -1.45 -13.92 5.88
N TYR A 31 -0.53 -12.98 6.04
CA TYR A 31 -0.48 -11.69 5.34
C TYR A 31 0.98 -11.41 4.94
N HIS A 32 1.45 -12.07 3.87
CA HIS A 32 2.83 -11.92 3.39
C HIS A 32 2.91 -11.35 1.98
N LEU A 33 4.10 -10.93 1.56
CA LEU A 33 4.37 -10.33 0.27
C LEU A 33 4.14 -11.33 -0.87
N LYS A 34 3.86 -10.80 -2.07
CA LYS A 34 3.55 -11.55 -3.30
C LYS A 34 4.55 -12.67 -3.59
N GLU A 35 5.83 -12.42 -3.33
CA GLU A 35 6.95 -13.35 -3.57
C GLU A 35 6.81 -14.67 -2.81
N GLU A 36 6.19 -14.65 -1.61
CA GLU A 36 5.97 -15.88 -0.85
C GLU A 36 4.81 -16.70 -1.44
N TRP A 37 3.76 -16.06 -1.93
CA TRP A 37 2.58 -16.71 -2.53
C TRP A 37 2.85 -17.29 -3.92
N ASP A 38 3.84 -16.76 -4.65
CA ASP A 38 4.20 -17.21 -6.00
C ASP A 38 4.93 -18.56 -6.02
N SER A 39 5.44 -19.02 -4.87
CA SER A 39 5.88 -20.40 -4.70
C SER A 39 4.65 -21.31 -4.56
N GLY A 40 4.42 -22.21 -5.51
CA GLY A 40 3.18 -23.03 -5.56
C GLY A 40 2.87 -23.88 -4.31
N GLN A 41 3.82 -24.01 -3.37
CA GLN A 41 3.61 -24.61 -2.05
C GLN A 41 2.89 -23.69 -1.05
N ASN A 42 2.92 -22.38 -1.30
CA ASN A 42 2.40 -21.33 -0.42
C ASN A 42 1.10 -20.71 -0.92
N ALA A 43 0.46 -21.26 -1.95
CA ALA A 43 -0.82 -20.76 -2.47
C ALA A 43 -1.87 -20.60 -1.36
N PRO A 44 -2.76 -19.61 -1.45
CA PRO A 44 -3.79 -19.39 -0.45
C PRO A 44 -4.72 -20.60 -0.32
N GLN A 45 -4.89 -21.07 0.91
CA GLN A 45 -5.64 -22.29 1.21
C GLN A 45 -7.13 -22.04 1.47
N ASN A 46 -7.50 -20.80 1.80
CA ASN A 46 -8.87 -20.42 2.11
C ASN A 46 -9.18 -19.01 1.59
N HIS A 47 -10.45 -18.60 1.68
CA HIS A 47 -10.90 -17.31 1.16
C HIS A 47 -10.30 -16.12 1.91
N GLU A 48 -9.96 -16.27 3.18
CA GLU A 48 -9.36 -15.21 4.01
C GLU A 48 -7.91 -14.98 3.61
N GLU A 49 -7.13 -16.05 3.39
CA GLU A 49 -5.78 -15.99 2.85
C GLU A 49 -5.77 -15.40 1.44
N PHE A 50 -6.73 -15.78 0.59
CA PHE A 50 -6.84 -15.20 -0.74
C PHE A 50 -7.13 -13.70 -0.68
N PHE A 51 -8.03 -13.26 0.21
CA PHE A 51 -8.29 -11.85 0.43
C PHE A 51 -7.04 -11.11 0.93
N ASN A 52 -6.37 -11.64 1.96
CA ASN A 52 -5.15 -11.06 2.51
C ASN A 52 -4.02 -10.97 1.48
N MET A 53 -3.86 -11.99 0.63
CA MET A 53 -2.91 -11.96 -0.50
C MET A 53 -3.23 -10.83 -1.47
N LYS A 54 -4.50 -10.66 -1.87
CA LYS A 54 -4.92 -9.56 -2.76
C LYS A 54 -4.76 -8.20 -2.10
N HIS A 55 -5.06 -8.11 -0.81
CA HIS A 55 -4.88 -6.90 -0.02
C HIS A 55 -3.39 -6.51 0.06
N ALA A 56 -2.51 -7.45 0.40
CA ALA A 56 -1.06 -7.25 0.43
C ALA A 56 -0.52 -6.85 -0.96
N SER A 57 -1.00 -7.48 -2.04
CA SER A 57 -0.63 -7.08 -3.40
C SER A 57 -1.05 -5.64 -3.74
N ALA A 58 -2.23 -5.20 -3.31
CA ALA A 58 -2.69 -3.83 -3.53
C ALA A 58 -1.86 -2.83 -2.71
N ARG A 59 -1.56 -3.16 -1.45
CA ARG A 59 -0.69 -2.37 -0.58
C ARG A 59 0.71 -2.20 -1.20
N ASN A 60 1.32 -3.28 -1.69
CA ASN A 60 2.64 -3.24 -2.32
C ASN A 60 2.66 -2.26 -3.52
N VAL A 61 1.62 -2.25 -4.36
CA VAL A 61 1.53 -1.28 -5.46
C VAL A 61 1.49 0.16 -4.93
N ILE A 62 0.70 0.42 -3.88
CA ILE A 62 0.59 1.74 -3.25
C ILE A 62 1.92 2.19 -2.66
N GLU A 63 2.57 1.33 -1.87
CA GLU A 63 3.87 1.60 -1.23
C GLU A 63 4.95 1.87 -2.28
N ARG A 64 5.03 1.06 -3.34
CA ARG A 64 5.98 1.27 -4.44
C ARG A 64 5.74 2.61 -5.14
N MET A 65 4.49 3.00 -5.37
CA MET A 65 4.19 4.32 -5.95
C MET A 65 4.66 5.46 -5.04
N PHE A 66 4.44 5.37 -3.72
CA PHE A 66 4.94 6.39 -2.79
C PHE A 66 6.46 6.39 -2.68
N GLY A 67 7.12 5.23 -2.74
CA GLY A 67 8.57 5.12 -2.81
C GLY A 67 9.14 5.83 -4.04
N LEU A 68 8.55 5.60 -5.22
CA LEU A 68 8.90 6.30 -6.47
C LEU A 68 8.73 7.82 -6.34
N LEU A 69 7.59 8.27 -5.81
CA LEU A 69 7.32 9.68 -5.60
C LEU A 69 8.33 10.33 -4.65
N LYS A 70 8.67 9.68 -3.53
CA LYS A 70 9.67 10.18 -2.56
C LYS A 70 11.08 10.20 -3.17
N ALA A 71 11.44 9.18 -3.97
CA ALA A 71 12.73 9.11 -4.63
C ALA A 71 12.91 10.24 -5.65
N ARG A 72 11.91 10.49 -6.48
CA ARG A 72 11.92 11.55 -7.50
C ARG A 72 11.82 12.95 -6.86
N TRP A 73 10.90 13.13 -5.93
CA TRP A 73 10.56 14.44 -5.37
C TRP A 73 11.09 14.60 -3.96
N ALA A 74 12.26 15.25 -3.83
CA ALA A 74 12.91 15.50 -2.55
C ALA A 74 12.03 16.19 -1.50
N ILE A 75 11.08 17.03 -1.94
CA ILE A 75 10.13 17.73 -1.06
C ILE A 75 9.22 16.78 -0.26
N LEU A 76 9.05 15.55 -0.72
CA LEU A 76 8.24 14.52 -0.05
C LEU A 76 9.05 13.68 0.95
N ARG A 77 10.38 13.81 0.99
CA ARG A 77 11.25 13.02 1.87
C ARG A 77 11.35 13.55 3.30
N SER A 78 10.92 14.78 3.55
CA SER A 78 11.05 15.40 4.87
C SER A 78 9.73 16.04 5.29
N PRO A 79 9.40 16.03 6.60
CA PRO A 79 8.25 16.74 7.11
C PRO A 79 8.34 18.21 6.74
N ALA A 80 7.34 18.69 6.01
CA ALA A 80 7.29 20.08 5.58
C ALA A 80 6.41 20.89 6.54
N PHE A 81 6.90 22.04 7.01
CA PHE A 81 6.17 22.96 7.89
C PHE A 81 5.11 23.79 7.13
N TYR A 82 4.38 23.15 6.21
CA TYR A 82 3.31 23.76 5.45
C TYR A 82 1.95 23.44 6.07
N SER A 83 0.97 24.32 5.88
CA SER A 83 -0.42 23.99 6.19
C SER A 83 -0.90 22.77 5.40
N ILE A 84 -1.86 22.01 5.95
CA ILE A 84 -2.44 20.82 5.29
C ILE A 84 -2.91 21.10 3.85
N LYS A 85 -3.47 22.29 3.60
CA LYS A 85 -3.91 22.70 2.26
C LYS A 85 -2.76 22.79 1.26
N ILE A 86 -1.59 23.25 1.71
CA ILE A 86 -0.40 23.37 0.88
C ILE A 86 0.25 21.99 0.69
N GLN A 87 0.32 21.18 1.75
CA GLN A 87 0.82 19.80 1.64
C GLN A 87 0.03 18.99 0.60
N ASN A 88 -1.31 19.07 0.64
CA ASN A 88 -2.16 18.41 -0.35
C ASN A 88 -1.87 18.89 -1.78
N ARG A 89 -1.65 20.20 -1.98
CA ARG A 89 -1.31 20.74 -3.31
C ARG A 89 0.05 20.26 -3.79
N ILE A 90 1.04 20.17 -2.90
CA ILE A 90 2.37 19.64 -3.22
C ILE A 90 2.26 18.19 -3.67
N ILE A 91 1.57 17.34 -2.88
CA ILE A 91 1.36 15.92 -3.20
C ILE A 91 0.67 15.79 -4.57
N MET A 92 -0.42 16.53 -4.80
CA MET A 92 -1.13 16.50 -6.08
C MET A 92 -0.26 16.95 -7.25
N ALA A 93 0.54 18.00 -7.08
CA ALA A 93 1.45 18.46 -8.12
C ALA A 93 2.52 17.40 -8.45
N CYS A 94 3.11 16.77 -7.44
CA CYS A 94 4.06 15.67 -7.63
C CYS A 94 3.43 14.49 -8.37
N CYS A 95 2.20 14.08 -8.01
CA CYS A 95 1.50 12.99 -8.71
C CYS A 95 1.18 13.35 -10.17
N LEU A 96 0.73 14.57 -10.44
CA LEU A 96 0.44 15.02 -11.80
C LEU A 96 1.69 15.02 -12.69
N LEU A 97 2.81 15.52 -12.15
CA LEU A 97 4.08 15.53 -12.87
C LEU A 97 4.63 14.11 -13.07
N ASP A 98 4.53 13.24 -12.07
CA ASP A 98 4.95 11.83 -12.19
C ASP A 98 4.13 11.10 -13.26
N ASN A 99 2.80 11.29 -13.28
CA ASN A 99 1.92 10.72 -14.31
C ASN A 99 2.25 11.23 -15.71
N TYR A 100 2.55 12.53 -15.83
CA TYR A 100 2.96 13.11 -17.11
C TYR A 100 4.29 12.53 -17.60
N ILE A 101 5.28 12.36 -16.70
CA ILE A 101 6.55 11.74 -17.06
C ILE A 101 6.34 10.30 -17.53
N ARG A 102 5.53 9.50 -16.82
CA ARG A 102 5.22 8.11 -17.23
C ARG A 102 4.51 8.02 -18.59
N GLN A 103 3.74 9.04 -18.95
CA GLN A 103 3.05 9.08 -20.23
C GLN A 103 4.01 9.40 -21.38
N GLU A 104 4.96 10.31 -21.16
CA GLU A 104 5.84 10.83 -22.22
C GLU A 104 7.19 10.11 -22.30
N MET A 105 7.67 9.52 -21.21
CA MET A 105 8.92 8.76 -21.16
C MET A 105 8.63 7.27 -21.18
N ALA A 106 8.99 6.60 -22.29
CA ALA A 106 8.85 5.16 -22.43
C ALA A 106 9.78 4.38 -21.47
N ASP A 107 10.93 4.95 -21.13
CA ASP A 107 11.91 4.38 -20.22
C ASP A 107 12.30 5.43 -19.17
N ASP A 108 11.87 5.23 -17.93
CA ASP A 108 12.22 6.10 -16.80
C ASP A 108 13.35 5.49 -15.98
N PRO A 109 14.57 6.08 -15.98
CA PRO A 109 15.70 5.56 -15.23
C PRO A 109 15.45 5.43 -13.72
N ILE A 110 14.63 6.32 -13.14
CA ILE A 110 14.31 6.28 -11.70
C ILE A 110 13.39 5.10 -11.40
N GLU A 111 12.43 4.83 -12.29
CA GLU A 111 11.56 3.67 -12.18
C GLU A 111 12.35 2.37 -12.31
N GLN A 112 13.26 2.30 -13.29
CA GLN A 112 14.12 1.13 -13.53
C GLN A 112 14.98 0.79 -12.31
N VAL A 113 15.68 1.78 -11.73
CA VAL A 113 16.51 1.58 -10.54
C VAL A 113 15.69 1.03 -9.37
N LEU A 114 14.48 1.54 -9.15
CA LEU A 114 13.61 1.11 -8.05
C LEU A 114 12.87 -0.21 -8.33
N THR A 115 12.81 -0.65 -9.59
CA THR A 115 12.29 -1.98 -9.96
C THR A 115 13.35 -3.06 -9.89
N ASP A 116 14.62 -2.75 -10.16
CA ASP A 116 15.76 -3.69 -10.15
C ASP A 116 16.42 -3.80 -8.76
N GLU A 117 16.50 -2.70 -8.00
CA GLU A 117 16.92 -2.73 -6.61
C GLU A 117 15.73 -3.14 -5.74
N GLY A 118 15.59 -4.44 -5.49
CA GLY A 118 14.64 -4.96 -4.51
C GLY A 118 14.71 -4.15 -3.20
N SER A 119 13.61 -3.45 -2.89
CA SER A 119 13.25 -2.97 -1.55
C SER A 119 14.30 -2.13 -0.80
N GLY A 120 15.08 -1.29 -1.48
CA GLY A 120 16.16 -0.51 -0.85
C GLY A 120 15.80 0.88 -0.30
N VAL A 121 14.51 1.19 -0.09
CA VAL A 121 14.12 2.36 0.71
C VAL A 121 13.64 1.83 2.04
N GLU A 122 14.52 1.89 3.04
CA GLU A 122 14.17 1.68 4.45
C GLU A 122 13.18 2.79 4.88
N ASP A 123 11.89 2.61 4.58
CA ASP A 123 10.83 3.11 5.47
C ASP A 123 10.73 2.05 6.56
N SER A 124 11.34 2.34 7.70
CA SER A 124 11.26 1.55 8.92
C SER A 124 9.84 1.61 9.49
N ASP A 125 8.87 0.98 8.82
CA ASP A 125 7.54 0.75 9.36
C ASP A 125 7.36 -0.77 9.53
N ASP A 126 7.65 -1.21 10.76
CA ASP A 126 7.33 -2.48 11.40
C ASP A 126 6.84 -3.62 10.51
N TYR A 127 7.76 -4.53 10.19
CA TYR A 127 7.48 -5.82 9.56
C TYR A 127 6.71 -6.73 10.54
N LEU A 128 5.38 -6.60 10.59
CA LEU A 128 4.51 -7.44 11.42
C LEU A 128 4.37 -8.85 10.82
N GLY A 129 5.30 -9.73 11.18
CA GLY A 129 5.41 -11.10 10.67
C GLY A 129 4.24 -12.03 11.01
N THR A 130 3.36 -11.69 11.95
CA THR A 130 2.10 -12.42 12.17
C THR A 130 1.09 -11.47 12.80
N ILE A 131 -0.11 -11.46 12.24
CA ILE A 131 -1.21 -10.58 12.64
C ILE A 131 -2.01 -11.34 13.72
N ASP A 132 -1.70 -11.09 15.00
CA ASP A 132 -2.40 -11.75 16.10
C ASP A 132 -3.83 -11.22 16.30
N SER A 133 -4.78 -12.14 16.45
CA SER A 133 -6.18 -11.82 16.73
C SER A 133 -6.34 -11.27 18.15
N ASN A 134 -6.77 -10.02 18.26
CA ASN A 134 -7.09 -9.40 19.54
C ASN A 134 -8.55 -9.69 19.91
N PRO A 135 -8.87 -10.34 21.05
CA PRO A 135 -10.21 -10.87 21.36
C PRO A 135 -11.29 -9.82 21.64
N ILE A 136 -10.95 -8.52 21.59
CA ILE A 136 -11.86 -7.42 21.99
C ILE A 136 -12.88 -7.08 20.89
N TRP A 137 -12.70 -7.56 19.65
CA TRP A 137 -13.48 -7.07 18.50
C TRP A 137 -14.10 -8.16 17.61
N ASN A 138 -14.22 -9.39 18.11
CA ASN A 138 -14.92 -10.48 17.40
C ASN A 138 -16.40 -10.55 17.80
N THR A 139 -17.15 -9.46 17.63
CA THR A 139 -18.63 -9.48 17.80
C THR A 139 -19.30 -8.68 16.70
#